data_AF-A0A8T4WNF6-F1
#
_entry.id   AF-A0A8T4WNF6-F1
#
_cell.length_a   1.000
_cell.length_b   1.000
_cell.length_c   1.000
_cell.angle_alpha   90.00
_cell.angle_beta   90.00
_cell.angle_gamma   90.00
#
_symmetry.space_group_name_H-M   'P 1'
#
loop_
_entity.id
_entity.type
_entity.pdbx_description
1 polymer ?
#
loop_
_entity_poly.entity_id
_entity_poly.type
_entity_poly.pdbx_seq_one_letter_code
_entity_poly.pdbx_strand_id
1 'polypeptide(L)'
;MTNLLPNQRASADLVIASHIALGLPYPLLTNASMPEADVIADIQSKKIADKQVQYDINLTASFLVVPQTPQNISMAFALPSSLMGSYTNVMSSDAAVEVNETEIDFVRMGWHQINASYKLNTTEWSWAEGIECLVFNATLEESTPTQICVTTNTIITSSATVFYYHYYVGTARTWSGDTHETVTMAVDDQAGFLSHHFSPSQNLTTTDEEAIVTGAWEFNISGFDYDYVGFEVQHWEYSKGGPPPDPFIMYPIYLGLGVLVTILLYKAIQRYYA
;
A
#
# COMPACT_ATOMS: atom_id res chain seq x y z
N MET A 1 37.89 -44.40 -4.71
CA MET A 1 36.58 -44.09 -5.32
C MET A 1 35.55 -44.74 -4.42
N THR A 2 34.63 -44.05 -3.76
CA THR A 2 33.81 -42.93 -4.25
C THR A 2 33.47 -42.04 -3.05
N ASN A 3 33.67 -40.73 -3.21
CA ASN A 3 33.20 -39.71 -2.26
C ASN A 3 31.68 -39.74 -2.23
N LEU A 4 31.10 -39.94 -1.04
CA LEU A 4 29.70 -39.64 -0.79
C LEU A 4 29.57 -38.12 -0.67
N LEU A 5 28.89 -37.50 -1.63
CA LEU A 5 28.52 -36.09 -1.60
C LEU A 5 27.62 -35.82 -0.38
N PRO A 6 27.73 -34.65 0.27
CA PRO A 6 26.83 -34.26 1.34
C PRO A 6 25.42 -34.06 0.77
N ASN A 7 24.42 -34.60 1.47
CA ASN A 7 23.01 -34.23 1.33
C ASN A 7 22.85 -32.72 1.58
N GLN A 8 23.01 -31.90 0.55
CA GLN A 8 22.47 -30.54 0.56
C GLN A 8 20.99 -30.63 0.25
N ARG A 9 20.18 -30.77 1.29
CA ARG A 9 18.78 -30.35 1.22
C ARG A 9 18.82 -28.85 0.97
N ALA A 10 18.37 -28.42 -0.20
CA ALA A 10 17.99 -27.03 -0.41
C ALA A 10 16.86 -26.72 0.59
N SER A 11 17.20 -26.04 1.67
CA SER A 11 16.22 -25.30 2.47
C SER A 11 15.77 -24.15 1.56
N ALA A 12 14.57 -24.24 1.01
CA ALA A 12 13.95 -23.07 0.39
C ALA A 12 13.61 -22.13 1.56
N ASP A 13 14.53 -21.23 1.85
CA ASP A 13 14.36 -20.26 2.92
C ASP A 13 13.26 -19.27 2.53
N LEU A 14 12.30 -19.10 3.44
CA LEU A 14 11.12 -18.27 3.25
C LEU A 14 11.52 -16.79 3.36
N VAL A 15 11.46 -16.05 2.25
CA VAL A 15 11.43 -14.59 2.30
C VAL A 15 10.06 -14.18 2.84
N ILE A 16 10.06 -13.61 4.04
CA ILE A 16 8.86 -13.06 4.65
C ILE A 16 8.85 -11.56 4.35
N ALA A 17 7.86 -11.14 3.56
CA ALA A 17 7.55 -9.75 3.26
C ALA A 17 6.24 -9.37 3.96
N SER A 18 6.22 -8.18 4.56
CA SER A 18 5.01 -7.58 5.13
C SER A 18 4.62 -6.36 4.34
N HIS A 19 3.38 -6.33 3.84
CA HIS A 19 2.87 -5.24 3.02
C HIS A 19 1.77 -4.52 3.75
N ILE A 20 1.80 -3.18 3.78
CA ILE A 20 0.77 -2.33 4.39
C ILE A 20 0.28 -1.32 3.36
N ALA A 21 -1.03 -1.13 3.33
CA ALA A 21 -1.74 -0.30 2.37
C ALA A 21 -2.62 0.71 3.11
N LEU A 22 -2.40 2.00 2.87
CA LEU A 22 -3.29 3.12 3.23
C LEU A 22 -3.73 3.85 1.97
N GLY A 23 -4.87 4.51 1.94
CA GLY A 23 -5.31 5.21 0.73
C GLY A 23 -6.26 6.38 0.96
N LEU A 24 -6.38 7.23 -0.07
CA LEU A 24 -7.19 8.45 -0.09
C LEU A 24 -8.68 8.21 0.22
N PRO A 25 -9.42 9.24 0.66
CA PRO A 25 -10.86 9.19 0.63
C PRO A 25 -11.31 9.08 -0.84
N TYR A 26 -12.12 8.09 -1.14
CA TYR A 26 -12.78 7.97 -2.43
C TYR A 26 -14.28 8.16 -2.27
N PRO A 27 -14.94 8.79 -3.25
CA PRO A 27 -16.36 9.00 -3.20
C PRO A 27 -17.06 7.70 -3.58
N LEU A 28 -18.11 7.36 -2.84
CA LEU A 28 -18.88 6.16 -3.16
C LEU A 28 -19.87 6.42 -4.31
N LEU A 29 -20.34 7.68 -4.46
CA LEU A 29 -21.11 8.23 -5.58
C LEU A 29 -21.00 9.77 -5.58
N THR A 30 -20.40 10.43 -6.60
CA THR A 30 -20.39 11.91 -6.67
C THR A 30 -20.04 12.48 -8.06
N ASN A 31 -20.37 13.77 -8.27
CA ASN A 31 -19.82 14.64 -9.32
C ASN A 31 -18.81 15.67 -8.78
N ALA A 32 -18.38 15.53 -7.52
CA ALA A 32 -17.37 16.39 -6.92
C ALA A 32 -15.97 16.13 -7.49
N SER A 33 -15.16 17.17 -7.51
CA SER A 33 -13.74 17.13 -7.81
C SER A 33 -12.91 17.21 -6.54
N MET A 34 -11.72 16.61 -6.55
CA MET A 34 -10.71 16.76 -5.51
C MET A 34 -9.46 17.41 -6.14
N PRO A 35 -9.44 18.74 -6.32
CA PRO A 35 -8.34 19.42 -7.01
C PRO A 35 -6.99 19.30 -6.30
N GLU A 36 -6.97 19.18 -4.97
CA GLU A 36 -5.74 19.17 -4.18
C GLU A 36 -5.78 18.08 -3.11
N ALA A 37 -4.65 17.39 -2.94
CA ALA A 37 -4.39 16.45 -1.87
C ALA A 37 -2.96 16.64 -1.34
N ASP A 38 -2.82 16.67 -0.02
CA ASP A 38 -1.53 16.77 0.67
C ASP A 38 -1.44 15.69 1.74
N VAL A 39 -0.36 14.90 1.72
CA VAL A 39 -0.23 13.69 2.52
C VAL A 39 1.15 13.68 3.16
N ILE A 40 1.17 13.54 4.47
CA ILE A 40 2.39 13.47 5.27
C ILE A 40 2.33 12.20 6.09
N ALA A 41 3.33 11.33 5.94
CA ALA A 41 3.52 10.14 6.74
C ALA A 41 4.85 10.23 7.51
N ASP A 42 4.78 10.28 8.82
CA ASP A 42 5.92 10.17 9.72
C ASP A 42 5.99 8.75 10.27
N ILE A 43 7.04 8.02 9.89
CA ILE A 43 7.26 6.63 10.29
C ILE A 43 8.46 6.56 11.22
N GLN A 44 8.24 6.13 12.46
CA GLN A 44 9.31 5.82 13.40
C GLN A 44 9.47 4.32 13.52
N SER A 45 10.68 3.83 13.24
CA SER A 45 11.01 2.41 13.40
C SER A 45 11.74 2.17 14.71
N LYS A 46 11.46 1.06 15.39
CA LYS A 46 12.13 0.67 16.63
C LYS A 46 12.30 -0.84 16.73
N LYS A 47 13.52 -1.30 17.00
CA LYS A 47 13.75 -2.72 17.32
C LYS A 47 13.21 -3.05 18.71
N ILE A 48 12.30 -4.01 18.80
CA ILE A 48 11.64 -4.41 20.06
C ILE A 48 12.04 -5.80 20.56
N ALA A 49 12.52 -6.68 19.68
CA ALA A 49 13.08 -7.98 20.05
C ALA A 49 14.07 -8.47 18.98
N ASP A 50 14.65 -9.66 19.17
CA ASP A 50 15.40 -10.30 18.10
C ASP A 50 14.48 -10.60 16.91
N LYS A 51 14.84 -10.04 15.75
CA LYS A 51 14.04 -10.10 14.51
C LYS A 51 12.60 -9.57 14.63
N GLN A 52 12.37 -8.56 15.46
CA GLN A 52 11.09 -7.85 15.51
C GLN A 52 11.28 -6.34 15.55
N VAL A 53 10.55 -5.64 14.69
CA VAL A 53 10.52 -4.17 14.57
C VAL A 53 9.10 -3.69 14.78
N GLN A 54 8.96 -2.61 15.53
CA GLN A 54 7.75 -1.83 15.62
C GLN A 54 7.87 -0.60 14.72
N TYR A 55 6.81 -0.28 14.00
CA TYR A 55 6.63 0.98 13.29
C TYR A 55 5.49 1.74 13.93
N ASP A 56 5.75 2.98 14.31
CA ASP A 56 4.73 3.96 14.68
C ASP A 56 4.55 4.88 13.47
N ILE A 57 3.37 4.82 12.86
CA ILE A 57 3.06 5.51 11.61
C ILE A 57 2.00 6.56 11.91
N ASN A 58 2.40 7.83 11.83
CA ASN A 58 1.50 8.97 11.89
C ASN A 58 1.24 9.45 10.48
N LEU A 59 -0.01 9.37 10.03
CA LEU A 59 -0.43 9.86 8.73
C LEU A 59 -1.38 11.04 8.94
N THR A 60 -1.08 12.16 8.30
CA THR A 60 -2.01 13.27 8.11
C THR A 60 -2.25 13.43 6.62
N ALA A 61 -3.52 13.42 6.23
CA ALA A 61 -3.89 13.59 4.84
C ALA A 61 -5.00 14.64 4.72
N SER A 62 -4.76 15.66 3.92
CA SER A 62 -5.66 16.78 3.69
C SER A 62 -6.13 16.81 2.25
N PHE A 63 -7.43 17.01 2.05
CA PHE A 63 -8.07 16.97 0.74
C PHE A 63 -8.94 18.20 0.56
N LEU A 64 -8.80 18.87 -0.57
CA LEU A 64 -9.72 19.93 -0.96
C LEU A 64 -10.76 19.34 -1.90
N VAL A 65 -12.02 19.30 -1.47
CA VAL A 65 -13.13 18.77 -2.26
C VAL A 65 -14.05 19.91 -2.68
N VAL A 66 -14.42 19.94 -3.98
CA VAL A 66 -15.29 20.96 -4.56
C VAL A 66 -16.43 20.27 -5.32
N PRO A 67 -17.69 20.39 -4.86
CA PRO A 67 -18.83 19.83 -5.57
C PRO A 67 -19.35 20.78 -6.66
N GLN A 68 -19.88 20.22 -7.75
CA GLN A 68 -20.56 21.02 -8.79
C GLN A 68 -22.00 21.42 -8.42
N THR A 69 -22.60 20.73 -7.46
CA THR A 69 -23.97 20.95 -6.96
C THR A 69 -24.02 20.59 -5.48
N PRO A 70 -24.93 21.17 -4.68
CA PRO A 70 -25.02 20.82 -3.26
C PRO A 70 -25.34 19.33 -3.10
N GLN A 71 -24.61 18.63 -2.23
CA GLN A 71 -24.79 17.19 -2.05
C GLN A 71 -24.36 16.70 -0.68
N ASN A 72 -25.01 15.62 -0.22
CA ASN A 72 -24.51 14.80 0.88
C ASN A 72 -23.74 13.64 0.26
N ILE A 73 -22.48 13.52 0.62
CA ILE A 73 -21.59 12.49 0.08
C ILE A 73 -21.12 11.57 1.20
N SER A 74 -21.08 10.27 0.91
CA SER A 74 -20.39 9.27 1.72
C SER A 74 -19.01 9.02 1.11
N MET A 75 -17.98 9.13 1.94
CA MET A 75 -16.59 8.92 1.57
C MET A 75 -15.99 7.81 2.43
N ALA A 76 -14.97 7.14 1.90
CA ALA A 76 -14.26 6.08 2.62
C ALA A 76 -12.76 6.30 2.53
N PHE A 77 -12.07 6.36 3.68
CA PHE A 77 -10.62 6.45 3.77
C PHE A 77 -10.01 5.09 4.09
N ALA A 78 -9.06 4.59 3.29
CA ALA A 78 -8.53 3.24 3.43
C ALA A 78 -7.42 3.15 4.50
N LEU A 79 -7.53 2.13 5.35
CA LEU A 79 -6.65 1.81 6.48
C LEU A 79 -6.21 0.34 6.47
N PRO A 80 -5.09 -0.02 7.13
CA PRO A 80 -4.65 -1.40 7.18
C PRO A 80 -5.58 -2.15 8.13
N SER A 81 -6.06 -3.33 7.74
CA SER A 81 -6.85 -4.14 8.66
C SER A 81 -5.97 -4.70 9.79
N SER A 82 -6.55 -4.95 10.96
CA SER A 82 -5.89 -5.67 12.05
C SER A 82 -5.50 -7.13 11.73
N LEU A 83 -5.93 -7.66 10.58
CA LEU A 83 -5.76 -9.07 10.16
C LEU A 83 -4.61 -9.31 9.16
N MET A 84 -3.53 -8.53 9.20
CA MET A 84 -2.44 -8.63 8.21
C MET A 84 -1.47 -9.81 8.44
N GLY A 85 -1.92 -11.05 8.21
CA GLY A 85 -1.04 -12.21 8.06
C GLY A 85 -0.23 -12.63 9.30
N SER A 86 0.63 -13.64 9.16
CA SER A 86 1.31 -14.29 10.30
C SER A 86 2.52 -13.53 10.87
N TYR A 87 3.01 -12.50 10.17
CA TYR A 87 4.29 -11.85 10.45
C TYR A 87 4.17 -10.35 10.70
N THR A 88 2.95 -9.82 10.62
CA THR A 88 2.64 -8.41 10.83
C THR A 88 1.39 -8.34 11.70
N ASN A 89 1.45 -7.58 12.78
CA ASN A 89 0.30 -7.32 13.61
C ASN A 89 0.10 -5.82 13.70
N VAL A 90 -1.07 -5.35 13.30
CA VAL A 90 -1.51 -3.97 13.56
C VAL A 90 -2.12 -3.95 14.96
N MET A 91 -1.43 -3.28 15.89
CA MET A 91 -1.72 -3.32 17.32
C MET A 91 -2.77 -2.29 17.72
N SER A 92 -2.75 -1.12 17.10
CA SER A 92 -3.69 -0.03 17.30
C SER A 92 -3.77 0.82 16.05
N SER A 93 -4.96 1.36 15.80
CA SER A 93 -5.19 2.40 14.82
C SER A 93 -6.14 3.39 15.48
N ASP A 94 -5.62 4.54 15.91
CA ASP A 94 -6.45 5.68 16.27
C ASP A 94 -6.63 6.54 15.02
N ALA A 95 -7.82 7.13 14.86
CA ALA A 95 -8.11 7.97 13.71
C ALA A 95 -9.06 9.10 14.08
N ALA A 96 -8.89 10.24 13.43
CA ALA A 96 -9.78 11.39 13.48
C ALA A 96 -10.08 11.85 12.05
N VAL A 97 -11.29 12.31 11.82
CA VAL A 97 -11.73 12.89 10.54
C VAL A 97 -12.33 14.26 10.83
N GLU A 98 -11.83 15.27 10.14
CA GLU A 98 -12.30 16.65 10.25
C GLU A 98 -12.82 17.15 8.90
N VAL A 99 -13.90 17.92 8.94
CA VAL A 99 -14.45 18.66 7.79
C VAL A 99 -14.46 20.13 8.15
N ASN A 100 -13.70 20.95 7.42
CA ASN A 100 -13.48 22.37 7.72
C ASN A 100 -13.16 22.60 9.21
N GLU A 101 -12.13 21.89 9.71
CA GLU A 101 -11.65 21.97 11.11
C GLU A 101 -12.64 21.47 12.17
N THR A 102 -13.76 20.86 11.76
CA THR A 102 -14.73 20.28 12.69
C THR A 102 -14.65 18.75 12.63
N GLU A 103 -14.30 18.13 13.75
CA GLU A 103 -14.31 16.67 13.87
C GLU A 103 -15.71 16.09 13.61
N ILE A 104 -15.77 15.03 12.81
CA ILE A 104 -17.01 14.34 12.46
C ILE A 104 -16.94 12.85 12.81
N ASP A 105 -18.11 12.26 13.07
CA ASP A 105 -18.22 10.83 13.31
C ASP A 105 -17.94 10.02 12.04
N PHE A 106 -17.28 8.87 12.23
CA PHE A 106 -17.04 7.88 11.19
C PHE A 106 -17.36 6.46 11.69
N VAL A 107 -17.53 5.55 10.75
CA VAL A 107 -17.71 4.12 11.03
C VAL A 107 -16.59 3.34 10.36
N ARG A 108 -15.97 2.44 11.12
CA ARG A 108 -15.00 1.48 10.60
C ARG A 108 -15.72 0.33 9.90
N MET A 109 -15.41 0.11 8.62
CA MET A 109 -15.99 -0.97 7.82
C MET A 109 -14.89 -1.75 7.09
N GLY A 110 -14.94 -3.07 7.14
CA GLY A 110 -14.06 -3.91 6.33
C GLY A 110 -14.42 -3.83 4.84
N TRP A 111 -13.45 -4.05 3.96
CA TRP A 111 -13.67 -3.99 2.51
C TRP A 111 -14.87 -4.81 2.02
N HIS A 112 -15.07 -6.03 2.54
CA HIS A 112 -16.23 -6.86 2.17
C HIS A 112 -17.58 -6.19 2.49
N GLN A 113 -17.67 -5.44 3.58
CA GLN A 113 -18.89 -4.73 3.98
C GLN A 113 -19.14 -3.51 3.08
N ILE A 114 -18.09 -2.81 2.68
CA ILE A 114 -18.15 -1.68 1.75
C ILE A 114 -18.58 -2.18 0.37
N ASN A 115 -17.89 -3.19 -0.16
CA ASN A 115 -18.22 -3.74 -1.46
C ASN A 115 -19.66 -4.30 -1.51
N ALA A 116 -20.13 -4.96 -0.45
CA ALA A 116 -21.51 -5.43 -0.36
C ALA A 116 -22.54 -4.29 -0.32
N SER A 117 -22.23 -3.20 0.41
CA SER A 117 -23.13 -2.05 0.57
C SER A 117 -23.21 -1.18 -0.68
N TYR A 118 -22.08 -0.97 -1.37
CA TYR A 118 -21.95 0.01 -2.45
C TYR A 118 -21.78 -0.61 -3.84
N LYS A 119 -21.64 -1.94 -3.94
CA LYS A 119 -21.52 -2.70 -5.20
C LYS A 119 -20.38 -2.18 -6.10
N LEU A 120 -19.20 -2.00 -5.51
CA LEU A 120 -18.01 -1.51 -6.20
C LEU A 120 -17.48 -2.55 -7.20
N ASN A 121 -16.81 -2.10 -8.26
CA ASN A 121 -16.22 -3.00 -9.25
C ASN A 121 -14.96 -3.67 -8.66
N THR A 122 -15.04 -4.94 -8.26
CA THR A 122 -13.95 -5.62 -7.53
C THR A 122 -12.63 -5.72 -8.30
N THR A 123 -12.62 -5.63 -9.64
CA THR A 123 -11.37 -5.68 -10.41
C THR A 123 -10.48 -4.45 -10.22
N GLU A 124 -11.07 -3.28 -9.96
CA GLU A 124 -10.33 -2.02 -9.75
C GLU A 124 -9.73 -1.93 -8.34
N TRP A 125 -10.22 -2.77 -7.42
CA TRP A 125 -9.91 -2.69 -5.98
C TRP A 125 -9.40 -4.01 -5.43
N SER A 126 -8.73 -4.82 -6.28
CA SER A 126 -8.16 -6.10 -5.86
C SER A 126 -7.11 -5.97 -4.75
N TRP A 127 -6.49 -4.79 -4.62
CA TRP A 127 -5.60 -4.43 -3.53
C TRP A 127 -6.30 -4.23 -2.18
N ALA A 128 -7.63 -4.09 -2.16
CA ALA A 128 -8.39 -3.79 -0.94
C ALA A 128 -8.77 -5.04 -0.12
N GLU A 129 -8.39 -6.24 -0.56
CA GLU A 129 -8.50 -7.45 0.25
C GLU A 129 -7.59 -7.35 1.47
N GLY A 130 -8.17 -7.23 2.67
CA GLY A 130 -7.42 -7.02 3.92
C GLY A 130 -7.30 -5.56 4.35
N ILE A 131 -8.12 -4.66 3.79
CA ILE A 131 -8.23 -3.25 4.18
C ILE A 131 -9.50 -3.00 4.99
N GLU A 132 -9.39 -2.10 5.95
CA GLU A 132 -10.52 -1.48 6.67
C GLU A 132 -10.67 -0.05 6.15
N CYS A 133 -11.86 0.54 6.19
CA CYS A 133 -12.01 1.95 5.85
C CYS A 133 -12.79 2.72 6.91
N LEU A 134 -12.41 3.98 7.07
CA LEU A 134 -13.19 4.98 7.79
C LEU A 134 -14.25 5.51 6.83
N VAL A 135 -15.51 5.17 7.07
CA VAL A 135 -16.64 5.63 6.27
C VAL A 135 -17.33 6.78 7.00
N PHE A 136 -17.42 7.93 6.36
CA PHE A 136 -17.98 9.15 6.94
C PHE A 136 -18.79 9.93 5.91
N ASN A 137 -19.66 10.80 6.40
CA ASN A 137 -20.52 11.63 5.56
C ASN A 137 -20.11 13.10 5.67
N ALA A 138 -20.16 13.82 4.56
CA ALA A 138 -20.03 15.27 4.53
C ALA A 138 -21.17 15.91 3.75
N THR A 139 -21.59 17.09 4.20
CA THR A 139 -22.48 17.97 3.43
C THR A 139 -21.60 18.95 2.69
N LEU A 140 -21.68 18.97 1.36
CA LEU A 140 -20.89 19.85 0.51
C LEU A 140 -21.80 20.89 -0.14
N GLU A 141 -21.40 22.16 -0.04
CA GLU A 141 -22.09 23.28 -0.68
C GLU A 141 -21.55 23.52 -2.08
N GLU A 142 -22.43 23.89 -3.02
CA GLU A 142 -22.08 24.10 -4.43
C GLU A 142 -20.93 25.08 -4.61
N SER A 143 -19.89 24.67 -5.35
CA SER A 143 -18.72 25.48 -5.68
C SER A 143 -17.96 26.04 -4.47
N THR A 144 -18.26 25.57 -3.26
CA THR A 144 -17.54 25.93 -2.04
C THR A 144 -16.48 24.86 -1.77
N PRO A 145 -15.18 25.22 -1.70
CA PRO A 145 -14.15 24.28 -1.30
C PRO A 145 -14.36 23.84 0.15
N THR A 146 -14.38 22.52 0.35
CA THR A 146 -14.45 21.89 1.66
C THR A 146 -13.15 21.15 1.90
N GLN A 147 -12.49 21.47 3.02
CA GLN A 147 -11.30 20.76 3.45
C GLN A 147 -11.70 19.53 4.26
N ILE A 148 -11.13 18.39 3.92
CA ILE A 148 -11.26 17.14 4.67
C ILE A 148 -9.87 16.77 5.17
N CYS A 149 -9.73 16.60 6.47
CA CYS A 149 -8.48 16.14 7.08
C CYS A 149 -8.71 14.78 7.72
N VAL A 150 -7.82 13.82 7.44
CA VAL A 150 -7.80 12.52 8.10
C VAL A 150 -6.46 12.38 8.78
N THR A 151 -6.47 12.19 10.10
CA THR A 151 -5.27 11.89 10.88
C THR A 151 -5.38 10.48 11.42
N THR A 152 -4.30 9.71 11.31
CA THR A 152 -4.23 8.34 11.82
C THR A 152 -2.92 8.14 12.56
N ASN A 153 -2.97 7.40 13.68
CA ASN A 153 -1.80 6.82 14.31
C ASN A 153 -1.94 5.31 14.26
N THR A 154 -1.00 4.63 13.61
CA THR A 154 -1.02 3.18 13.45
C THR A 154 0.26 2.57 13.98
N ILE A 155 0.13 1.63 14.91
CA ILE A 155 1.27 0.86 15.43
C ILE A 155 1.29 -0.52 14.79
N ILE A 156 2.40 -0.84 14.13
CA ILE A 156 2.62 -2.12 13.47
C ILE A 156 3.82 -2.81 14.08
N THR A 157 3.68 -4.10 14.41
CA THR A 157 4.84 -4.95 14.70
C THR A 157 5.07 -5.91 13.55
N SER A 158 6.30 -5.98 13.04
CA SER A 158 6.68 -6.93 12.00
C SER A 158 7.89 -7.77 12.39
N SER A 159 7.82 -9.06 12.08
CA SER A 159 8.96 -9.99 12.11
C SER A 159 9.48 -10.34 10.71
N ALA A 160 8.95 -9.67 9.69
CA ALA A 160 9.35 -9.86 8.30
C ALA A 160 10.79 -9.40 8.06
N THR A 161 11.43 -9.98 7.05
CA THR A 161 12.76 -9.55 6.60
C THR A 161 12.70 -8.21 5.89
N VAL A 162 11.63 -8.02 5.13
CA VAL A 162 11.36 -6.81 4.39
C VAL A 162 9.99 -6.30 4.79
N PHE A 163 9.90 -4.99 5.01
CA PHE A 163 8.66 -4.28 5.31
C PHE A 163 8.37 -3.29 4.19
N TYR A 164 7.12 -3.27 3.75
CA TYR A 164 6.58 -2.38 2.74
C TYR A 164 5.45 -1.57 3.33
N TYR A 165 5.46 -0.28 3.05
CA TYR A 165 4.37 0.63 3.35
C TYR A 165 4.03 1.43 2.11
N HIS A 166 2.79 1.30 1.69
CA HIS A 166 2.26 1.96 0.50
C HIS A 166 1.11 2.89 0.86
N TYR A 167 1.14 4.06 0.25
CA TYR A 167 0.05 5.00 0.19
C TYR A 167 -0.54 4.99 -1.22
N TYR A 168 -1.82 4.65 -1.33
CA TYR A 168 -2.56 4.50 -2.58
C TYR A 168 -3.10 5.85 -3.03
N VAL A 169 -2.50 6.36 -4.11
CA VAL A 169 -2.83 7.62 -4.79
C VAL A 169 -3.80 7.38 -5.95
N GLY A 170 -3.87 6.15 -6.45
CA GLY A 170 -4.64 5.83 -7.65
C GLY A 170 -6.16 6.03 -7.52
N THR A 171 -6.65 6.07 -6.28
CA THR A 171 -8.04 6.36 -5.96
C THR A 171 -8.43 7.81 -6.24
N ALA A 172 -7.48 8.74 -6.39
CA ALA A 172 -7.74 10.10 -6.85
C ALA A 172 -8.43 10.14 -8.23
N ARG A 173 -8.18 9.13 -9.09
CA ARG A 173 -8.81 9.01 -10.43
C ARG A 173 -10.32 8.77 -10.41
N THR A 174 -10.88 8.48 -9.24
CA THR A 174 -12.33 8.30 -9.06
C THR A 174 -13.08 9.62 -8.87
N TRP A 175 -12.37 10.71 -8.59
CA TRP A 175 -12.92 12.05 -8.49
C TRP A 175 -13.06 12.70 -9.87
N SER A 176 -13.95 13.68 -9.99
CA SER A 176 -14.05 14.47 -11.22
C SER A 176 -12.83 15.39 -11.36
N GLY A 177 -12.34 15.56 -12.59
CA GLY A 177 -11.23 16.46 -12.88
C GLY A 177 -9.87 15.80 -12.71
N ASP A 178 -8.86 16.63 -12.41
CA ASP A 178 -7.49 16.21 -12.16
C ASP A 178 -7.11 16.66 -10.75
N THR A 179 -6.37 15.81 -10.04
CA THR A 179 -5.92 16.04 -8.67
C THR A 179 -4.43 16.34 -8.71
N HIS A 180 -4.05 17.50 -8.18
CA HIS A 180 -2.68 17.77 -7.79
C HIS A 180 -2.42 17.18 -6.40
N GLU A 181 -1.46 16.27 -6.30
CA GLU A 181 -1.20 15.53 -5.07
C GLU A 181 0.28 15.64 -4.67
N THR A 182 0.49 15.95 -3.40
CA THR A 182 1.79 15.91 -2.73
C THR A 182 1.78 14.80 -1.68
N VAL A 183 2.79 13.93 -1.71
CA VAL A 183 2.99 12.89 -0.70
C VAL A 183 4.40 12.97 -0.16
N THR A 184 4.55 13.13 1.14
CA THR A 184 5.83 13.13 1.85
C THR A 184 5.85 11.98 2.85
N MET A 185 6.88 11.15 2.80
CA MET A 185 7.13 10.08 3.77
C MET A 185 8.48 10.30 4.43
N ALA A 186 8.49 10.62 5.72
CA ALA A 186 9.70 10.71 6.54
C ALA A 186 9.84 9.44 7.38
N VAL A 187 10.98 8.77 7.29
CA VAL A 187 11.25 7.52 7.99
C VAL A 187 12.46 7.69 8.91
N ASP A 188 12.24 7.60 10.21
CA ASP A 188 13.28 7.61 11.25
C ASP A 188 13.79 6.17 11.50
N ASP A 189 15.03 5.92 11.14
CA ASP A 189 15.72 4.65 11.32
C ASP A 189 16.35 4.53 12.72
N GLN A 190 15.55 4.07 13.68
CA GLN A 190 16.07 3.62 14.99
C GLN A 190 16.17 2.09 15.09
N ALA A 191 15.82 1.37 14.02
CA ALA A 191 15.85 -0.10 13.99
C ALA A 191 17.17 -0.66 13.42
N GLY A 192 17.90 0.15 12.65
CA GLY A 192 19.15 -0.20 11.96
C GLY A 192 18.88 -0.89 10.63
N PHE A 193 18.34 -0.17 9.65
CA PHE A 193 18.04 -0.69 8.32
C PHE A 193 19.33 -1.16 7.61
N LEU A 194 19.26 -2.28 6.89
CA LEU A 194 20.33 -2.70 5.98
C LEU A 194 20.25 -1.98 4.64
N SER A 195 19.02 -1.72 4.20
CA SER A 195 18.70 -0.98 2.98
C SER A 195 17.29 -0.41 3.08
N HIS A 196 17.06 0.67 2.32
CA HIS A 196 15.76 1.28 2.16
C HIS A 196 15.58 1.74 0.70
N HIS A 197 14.34 1.85 0.25
CA HIS A 197 14.01 2.33 -1.09
C HIS A 197 12.63 2.99 -1.11
N PHE A 198 12.51 4.11 -1.81
CA PHE A 198 11.24 4.77 -2.11
C PHE A 198 10.82 4.48 -3.56
N SER A 199 9.56 4.15 -3.78
CA SER A 199 9.01 3.77 -5.08
C SER A 199 7.61 4.37 -5.30
N PRO A 200 7.24 4.74 -6.54
CA PRO A 200 8.03 4.73 -7.76
C PRO A 200 9.02 5.90 -7.83
N SER A 201 9.96 5.87 -8.78
CA SER A 201 10.93 6.96 -9.00
C SER A 201 10.37 8.14 -9.79
N GLN A 202 9.21 7.98 -10.44
CA GLN A 202 8.52 9.06 -11.14
C GLN A 202 8.17 10.16 -10.14
N ASN A 203 8.57 11.42 -10.44
CA ASN A 203 8.30 12.60 -9.60
C ASN A 203 8.86 12.54 -8.17
N LEU A 204 9.72 11.56 -7.86
CA LEU A 204 10.31 11.36 -6.54
C LEU A 204 11.51 12.29 -6.32
N THR A 205 11.54 12.94 -5.16
CA THR A 205 12.72 13.58 -4.57
C THR A 205 13.05 12.88 -3.25
N THR A 206 14.33 12.60 -3.02
CA THR A 206 14.78 11.95 -1.79
C THR A 206 15.80 12.81 -1.05
N THR A 207 15.66 12.90 0.27
CA THR A 207 16.69 13.46 1.15
C THR A 207 17.08 12.42 2.20
N ASP A 208 18.36 12.40 2.55
CA ASP A 208 18.94 11.51 3.56
C ASP A 208 19.73 12.39 4.54
N GLU A 209 19.13 12.67 5.69
CA GLU A 209 19.67 13.54 6.72
C GLU A 209 19.78 12.75 8.04
N GLU A 210 21.02 12.39 8.38
CA GLU A 210 21.36 11.64 9.59
C GLU A 210 20.68 10.26 9.67
N ALA A 211 19.64 10.12 10.48
CA ALA A 211 18.86 8.89 10.67
C ALA A 211 17.47 8.97 10.01
N ILE A 212 17.16 10.11 9.38
CA ILE A 212 15.86 10.35 8.75
C ILE A 212 16.03 10.33 7.24
N VAL A 213 15.32 9.42 6.59
CA VAL A 213 15.22 9.36 5.13
C VAL A 213 13.84 9.82 4.70
N THR A 214 13.78 10.73 3.74
CA THR A 214 12.52 11.30 3.26
C THR A 214 12.36 11.07 1.78
N GLY A 215 11.20 10.56 1.38
CA GLY A 215 10.75 10.52 -0.01
C GLY A 215 9.56 11.46 -0.19
N ALA A 216 9.63 12.32 -1.20
CA ALA A 216 8.57 13.26 -1.54
C ALA A 216 8.18 13.11 -3.02
N TRP A 217 6.88 13.03 -3.29
CA TRP A 217 6.29 12.99 -4.62
C TRP A 217 5.35 14.19 -4.80
N GLU A 218 5.46 14.86 -5.94
CA GLU A 218 4.55 15.94 -6.35
C GLU A 218 4.14 15.71 -7.81
N PHE A 219 2.85 15.50 -8.06
CA PHE A 219 2.35 15.13 -9.39
C PHE A 219 0.89 15.53 -9.59
N ASN A 220 0.44 15.48 -10.84
CA ASN A 220 -0.98 15.44 -11.18
C ASN A 220 -1.38 14.01 -11.50
N ILE A 221 -2.50 13.52 -10.97
CA ILE A 221 -2.88 12.11 -11.08
C ILE A 221 -3.10 11.67 -12.54
N SER A 222 -3.51 12.57 -13.43
CA SER A 222 -3.66 12.28 -14.86
C SER A 222 -2.35 11.93 -15.57
N GLY A 223 -1.21 12.40 -15.05
CA GLY A 223 0.13 12.15 -15.59
C GLY A 223 0.97 11.17 -14.77
N PHE A 224 0.41 10.61 -13.70
CA PHE A 224 1.10 9.66 -12.82
C PHE A 224 0.67 8.23 -13.14
N ASP A 225 1.62 7.35 -13.46
CA ASP A 225 1.33 6.02 -14.03
C ASP A 225 1.08 4.94 -12.97
N TYR A 226 1.32 5.24 -11.70
CA TYR A 226 1.25 4.27 -10.61
C TYR A 226 0.02 4.49 -9.73
N ASP A 227 -0.40 3.44 -9.03
CA ASP A 227 -1.56 3.48 -8.12
C ASP A 227 -1.16 3.73 -6.67
N TYR A 228 0.14 3.69 -6.36
CA TYR A 228 0.67 3.93 -5.03
C TYR A 228 2.06 4.57 -5.10
N VAL A 229 2.41 5.21 -4.01
CA VAL A 229 3.78 5.59 -3.62
C VAL A 229 4.10 4.89 -2.31
N GLY A 230 5.37 4.70 -1.97
CA GLY A 230 5.70 3.97 -0.76
C GLY A 230 7.17 3.82 -0.48
N PHE A 231 7.43 3.17 0.64
CA PHE A 231 8.78 2.84 1.10
C PHE A 231 8.90 1.35 1.41
N GLU A 232 10.09 0.83 1.15
CA GLU A 232 10.53 -0.53 1.43
C GLU A 232 11.78 -0.47 2.31
N VAL A 233 11.84 -1.28 3.37
CA VAL A 233 13.03 -1.42 4.23
C VAL A 233 13.39 -2.88 4.47
N GLN A 234 14.68 -3.17 4.48
CA GLN A 234 15.24 -4.46 4.85
C GLN A 234 15.90 -4.39 6.22
N HIS A 235 15.52 -5.27 7.14
CA HIS A 235 16.04 -5.29 8.51
C HIS A 235 17.10 -6.35 8.77
N TRP A 236 16.99 -7.49 8.09
CA TRP A 236 17.86 -8.63 8.31
C TRP A 236 18.43 -9.10 6.97
N GLU A 237 19.66 -9.60 6.99
CA GLU A 237 20.18 -10.33 5.83
C GLU A 237 19.26 -11.52 5.59
N TYR A 238 18.97 -11.80 4.32
CA TYR A 238 18.45 -13.11 3.95
C TYR A 238 19.40 -14.15 4.55
N SER A 239 18.87 -15.14 5.28
CA SER A 239 19.71 -16.25 5.74
C SER A 239 20.47 -16.76 4.52
N LYS A 240 21.82 -16.73 4.59
CA LYS A 240 22.70 -17.02 3.44
C LYS A 240 22.40 -18.41 2.87
N GLY A 241 21.51 -18.43 1.89
CA GLY A 241 21.11 -19.54 1.04
C GLY A 241 21.04 -19.07 -0.42
N GLY A 242 22.05 -18.31 -0.86
CA GLY A 242 22.16 -17.78 -2.21
C GLY A 242 21.35 -16.48 -2.44
N PRO A 243 21.72 -15.67 -3.45
CA PRO A 243 20.92 -14.51 -3.84
C PRO A 243 19.51 -14.98 -4.24
N PRO A 244 18.45 -14.16 -4.02
CA PRO A 244 17.17 -14.42 -4.65
C PRO A 244 17.40 -14.60 -6.16
N PRO A 245 16.73 -15.56 -6.83
CA PRO A 245 16.86 -15.69 -8.27
C PRO A 245 16.44 -14.36 -8.88
N ASP A 246 17.39 -13.72 -9.55
CA ASP A 246 17.19 -12.49 -10.31
C ASP A 246 15.85 -12.62 -11.08
N PRO A 247 14.92 -11.66 -10.99
CA PRO A 247 13.66 -11.71 -11.75
C PRO A 247 13.92 -11.89 -13.27
N PHE A 248 15.08 -11.47 -13.78
CA PHE A 248 15.50 -11.72 -15.16
C PHE A 248 15.88 -13.18 -15.44
N ILE A 249 16.26 -13.97 -14.43
CA ILE A 249 16.52 -15.42 -14.54
C ILE A 249 15.24 -16.23 -14.33
N MET A 250 14.27 -15.73 -13.55
CA MET A 250 12.98 -16.39 -13.37
C MET A 250 12.11 -16.33 -14.64
N TYR A 251 12.15 -15.23 -15.38
CA TYR A 251 11.37 -15.05 -16.62
C TYR A 251 11.56 -16.16 -17.68
N PRO A 252 12.79 -16.56 -18.06
CA PRO A 252 13.00 -17.67 -19.00
C PRO A 252 12.58 -19.04 -18.45
N ILE A 253 12.61 -19.25 -17.13
CA ILE A 253 12.14 -20.49 -16.51
C ILE A 253 10.62 -20.60 -16.59
N TYR A 254 9.90 -19.51 -16.30
CA TYR A 254 8.44 -19.47 -16.46
C TYR A 254 8.00 -19.59 -17.93
N LEU A 255 8.73 -18.97 -18.87
CA LEU A 255 8.51 -19.18 -20.31
C LEU A 255 8.77 -20.64 -20.72
N GLY A 256 9.85 -21.25 -20.23
CA GLY A 256 10.17 -22.65 -20.51
C GLY A 256 9.11 -23.63 -19.97
N LEU A 257 8.65 -23.42 -18.74
CA LEU A 257 7.57 -24.20 -18.14
C LEU A 257 6.23 -23.98 -18.86
N GLY A 258 5.91 -22.75 -19.23
CA GLY A 258 4.71 -22.43 -20.02
C GLY A 258 4.70 -23.17 -21.35
N VAL A 259 5.80 -23.13 -22.11
CA VAL A 259 5.95 -23.86 -23.38
C VAL A 259 5.83 -25.38 -23.18
N LEU A 260 6.44 -25.93 -22.13
CA LEU A 260 6.35 -27.36 -21.82
C LEU A 260 4.89 -27.77 -21.54
N VAL A 261 4.16 -27.00 -20.73
CA VAL A 261 2.75 -27.24 -20.41
C VAL A 261 1.89 -27.16 -21.67
N THR A 262 2.10 -26.17 -22.54
CA THR A 262 1.37 -26.05 -23.81
C THR A 262 1.63 -27.25 -24.73
N ILE A 263 2.88 -27.72 -24.83
CA ILE A 263 3.23 -28.90 -25.64
C ILE A 263 2.57 -30.17 -25.08
N LEU A 264 2.57 -30.34 -23.76
CA LEU A 264 1.94 -31.49 -23.11
C LEU A 264 0.41 -31.48 -23.29
N LEU A 265 -0.23 -30.31 -23.14
CA LEU A 265 -1.66 -30.14 -23.41
C LEU A 265 -2.00 -30.42 -24.88
N TYR A 266 -1.23 -29.88 -25.82
CA TYR A 266 -1.43 -30.13 -27.24
C TYR A 266 -1.33 -31.63 -27.58
N LYS A 267 -0.32 -32.33 -27.03
CA LYS A 267 -0.19 -33.79 -27.21
C LYS A 267 -1.33 -34.58 -26.57
N ALA A 268 -1.82 -34.15 -25.41
CA ALA A 268 -2.97 -34.77 -24.75
C ALA A 268 -4.25 -34.62 -25.59
N ILE A 269 -4.48 -33.43 -26.14
CA ILE A 269 -5.60 -33.14 -27.04
C ILE A 269 -5.51 -34.00 -28.31
N GLN A 270 -4.36 -34.06 -28.97
CA GLN A 270 -4.16 -34.89 -30.16
C GLN A 270 -4.45 -36.37 -29.89
N ARG A 271 -4.11 -36.90 -28.70
CA ARG A 271 -4.45 -38.28 -28.30
C ARG A 271 -5.93 -38.50 -28.02
N TYR A 272 -6.66 -37.47 -27.62
CA TYR A 272 -8.09 -37.58 -27.33
C TYR A 272 -8.94 -37.62 -28.62
N TYR A 273 -8.45 -36.98 -29.69
CA TYR A 273 -9.16 -36.85 -30.97
C TYR A 273 -8.65 -37.78 -32.09
N ALA A 274 -7.68 -38.65 -31.81
CA ALA A 274 -7.18 -39.69 -32.71
C ALA A 274 -7.73 -41.06 -32.31
#